data_AF-A0A1F7RGC2-F1
#
_entry.id   AF-A0A1F7RGC2-F1
#
_cell.length_a   1.000
_cell.length_b   1.000
_cell.length_c   1.000
_cell.angle_alpha   90.00
_cell.angle_beta   90.00
_cell.angle_gamma   90.00
#
_symmetry.space_group_name_H-M   'P 1'
#
loop_
_entity.id
_entity.type
_entity.pdbx_description
1 polymer ?
#
loop_
_entity_poly.entity_id
_entity_poly.type
_entity_poly.pdbx_seq_one_letter_code
_entity_poly.pdbx_strand_id
1 'polypeptide(L)'
;MTYIAKSFDKKVVELLKGGAVGFMPSDTIYGLSCRALAEKAVAKIYELKGRSYTKPLIVLISNLRMLDSLGIRYNKVIKSKYWPGPLTIILAAPKAPSWLTRGSGQLAIRWSAYQELNELINKVGPLVSTSANPEGGQPAESVEQAQKYFGELLDFYIEAGKLKARPSTIAELKNDKLKILRQGELLVKKEDMA
;
A
#
# COMPACT_ATOMS: atom_id res chain seq x y z
N MET A 1 2.53 16.19 19.97
CA MET A 1 3.21 16.56 18.71
C MET A 1 3.61 15.33 17.92
N THR A 2 2.81 15.00 16.91
CA THR A 2 3.17 14.00 15.90
C THR A 2 4.41 14.41 15.12
N TYR A 3 5.26 13.44 14.79
CA TYR A 3 6.50 13.68 14.05
C TYR A 3 6.22 13.94 12.55
N ILE A 4 6.74 15.04 12.00
CA ILE A 4 6.63 15.38 10.58
C ILE A 4 8.03 15.38 9.97
N ALA A 5 8.25 14.54 8.96
CA ALA A 5 9.52 14.43 8.25
C ALA A 5 9.36 14.85 6.79
N LYS A 6 10.44 15.33 6.17
CA LYS A 6 10.47 15.62 4.72
C LYS A 6 11.00 14.45 3.88
N SER A 7 11.35 13.34 4.53
CA SER A 7 11.90 12.14 3.89
C SER A 7 11.73 10.92 4.81
N PHE A 8 11.98 9.72 4.29
CA PHE A 8 12.00 8.49 5.07
C PHE A 8 13.33 8.32 5.81
N ASP A 9 13.56 9.17 6.81
CA ASP A 9 14.80 9.19 7.59
C ASP A 9 14.92 8.02 8.58
N LYS A 10 16.00 8.01 9.35
CA LYS A 10 16.27 6.94 10.35
C LYS A 10 15.15 6.83 11.39
N LYS A 11 14.56 7.95 11.81
CA LYS A 11 13.50 7.96 12.82
C LYS A 11 12.21 7.35 12.26
N VAL A 12 11.88 7.62 10.99
CA VAL A 12 10.74 6.95 10.31
C VAL A 12 10.93 5.44 10.27
N VAL A 13 12.15 4.97 9.95
CA VAL A 13 12.47 3.54 9.94
C VAL A 13 12.29 2.91 11.33
N GLU A 14 12.77 3.57 12.39
CA GLU A 14 12.64 3.11 13.77
C GLU A 14 11.18 3.06 14.23
N LEU A 15 10.41 4.11 13.94
CA LEU A 15 8.98 4.18 14.23
C LEU A 15 8.23 3.01 13.57
N LEU A 16 8.43 2.79 12.27
CA LEU A 16 7.80 1.69 11.55
C LEU A 16 8.22 0.33 12.13
N LYS A 17 9.50 0.14 12.46
CA LYS A 17 9.98 -1.09 13.11
C LYS A 17 9.31 -1.33 14.46
N GLY A 18 9.00 -0.26 15.20
CA GLY A 18 8.24 -0.26 16.45
C GLY A 18 6.72 -0.41 16.30
N GLY A 19 6.19 -0.54 15.08
CA GLY A 19 4.74 -0.73 14.83
C GLY A 19 3.94 0.57 14.65
N ALA A 20 4.61 1.69 14.35
CA ALA A 20 3.95 2.95 14.04
C ALA A 20 3.09 2.87 12.76
N VAL A 21 2.06 3.70 12.72
CA VAL A 21 1.23 3.99 11.55
C VAL A 21 1.51 5.42 11.11
N GLY A 22 1.85 5.60 9.83
CA GLY A 22 2.17 6.91 9.29
C GLY A 22 1.48 7.23 7.97
N PHE A 23 1.42 8.51 7.68
CA PHE A 23 0.99 9.06 6.39
C PHE A 23 2.19 9.16 5.45
N MET A 24 2.16 8.43 4.34
CA MET A 24 3.32 8.29 3.44
C MET A 24 2.95 8.50 1.97
N PRO A 25 3.80 9.22 1.19
CA PRO A 25 3.62 9.39 -0.25
C PRO A 25 3.92 8.10 -1.02
N SER A 26 3.40 8.03 -2.24
CA SER A 26 3.71 7.01 -3.25
C SER A 26 3.74 7.63 -4.64
N ASP A 27 3.98 6.83 -5.68
CA ASP A 27 3.89 7.21 -7.09
C ASP A 27 2.45 7.47 -7.56
N THR A 28 1.44 7.38 -6.68
CA THR A 28 0.07 7.83 -6.97
C THR A 28 -0.45 8.83 -5.93
N ILE A 29 -0.87 8.33 -4.77
CA ILE A 29 -1.56 9.11 -3.75
C ILE A 29 -0.89 8.83 -2.41
N TYR A 30 -1.14 9.69 -1.43
CA TYR A 30 -0.77 9.38 -0.06
C TYR A 30 -1.58 8.22 0.52
N GLY A 31 -0.94 7.47 1.41
CA GLY A 31 -1.59 6.36 2.12
C GLY A 31 -1.25 6.31 3.60
N LEU A 32 -2.20 5.79 4.39
CA LEU A 32 -1.93 5.32 5.75
C LEU A 32 -1.24 3.97 5.65
N SER A 33 -0.08 3.87 6.28
CA SER A 33 0.81 2.74 6.06
C SER A 33 1.52 2.33 7.35
N CYS A 34 1.73 1.03 7.49
CA CYS A 34 2.49 0.42 8.57
C CYS A 34 3.11 -0.90 8.09
N ARG A 35 3.94 -1.55 8.92
CA ARG A 35 4.53 -2.85 8.56
C ARG A 35 3.45 -3.92 8.41
N ALA A 36 3.46 -4.65 7.30
CA ALA A 36 2.43 -5.66 7.01
C ALA A 36 2.42 -6.82 8.02
N LEU A 37 3.58 -7.13 8.60
CA LEU A 37 3.72 -8.19 9.60
C LEU A 37 3.49 -7.71 11.04
N ALA A 38 3.13 -6.44 11.24
CA ALA A 38 2.77 -5.90 12.55
C ALA A 38 1.25 -5.90 12.72
N GLU A 39 0.68 -7.03 13.12
CA GLU A 39 -0.78 -7.25 13.23
C GLU A 39 -1.51 -6.11 13.96
N LYS A 40 -1.00 -5.67 15.12
CA LYS A 40 -1.59 -4.56 15.88
C LYS A 40 -1.62 -3.24 15.10
N ALA A 41 -0.57 -2.95 14.34
CA ALA A 41 -0.50 -1.75 13.51
C ALA A 41 -1.46 -1.83 12.31
N VAL A 42 -1.63 -3.03 11.74
CA VAL A 42 -2.63 -3.29 10.69
C VAL A 42 -4.03 -3.05 11.24
N ALA A 43 -4.34 -3.56 12.44
CA ALA A 43 -5.63 -3.32 13.11
C ALA A 43 -5.87 -1.82 13.37
N LYS A 44 -4.87 -1.08 13.86
CA LYS A 44 -4.94 0.38 14.05
C LYS A 44 -5.33 1.12 12.76
N ILE A 45 -4.85 0.70 11.58
CA ILE A 45 -5.26 1.31 10.30
C ILE A 45 -6.77 1.15 10.04
N TYR A 46 -7.35 -0.01 10.38
CA TYR A 46 -8.80 -0.23 10.22
C TYR A 46 -9.60 0.68 11.16
N GLU A 47 -9.19 0.77 12.43
CA GLU A 47 -9.80 1.64 13.43
C GLU A 47 -9.76 3.11 13.01
N LEU A 48 -8.58 3.61 12.64
CA LEU A 48 -8.37 5.00 12.21
C LEU A 48 -9.26 5.39 11.02
N LYS A 49 -9.52 4.45 10.12
CA LYS A 49 -10.34 4.70 8.92
C LYS A 49 -11.83 4.48 9.17
N GLY A 50 -12.21 3.82 10.26
CA GLY A 50 -13.54 3.23 10.38
C GLY A 50 -13.84 2.24 9.24
N ARG A 51 -12.81 1.55 8.71
CA ARG A 51 -12.93 0.68 7.53
C ARG A 51 -13.51 -0.67 7.92
N SER A 52 -14.44 -1.20 7.14
CA SER A 52 -14.87 -2.60 7.30
C SER A 52 -13.68 -3.57 7.25
N TYR A 53 -13.60 -4.42 8.29
CA TYR A 53 -12.60 -5.46 8.46
C TYR A 53 -12.61 -6.53 7.36
N THR A 54 -13.66 -6.64 6.55
CA THR A 54 -13.70 -7.58 5.42
C THR A 54 -13.00 -7.05 4.17
N LYS A 55 -12.68 -5.75 4.11
CA LYS A 55 -12.01 -5.13 2.96
C LYS A 55 -10.50 -5.20 3.13
N PRO A 56 -9.77 -6.06 2.38
CA PRO A 56 -8.31 -6.14 2.50
C PRO A 56 -7.64 -4.82 2.15
N LEU A 57 -6.42 -4.65 2.67
CA LEU A 57 -5.52 -3.53 2.36
C LEU A 57 -4.57 -3.92 1.23
N ILE A 58 -3.91 -2.92 0.62
CA ILE A 58 -2.84 -3.17 -0.35
C ILE A 58 -1.58 -3.50 0.43
N VAL A 59 -0.80 -4.48 -0.02
CA VAL A 59 0.55 -4.75 0.47
C VAL A 59 1.56 -4.22 -0.54
N LEU A 60 2.41 -3.31 -0.08
CA LEU A 60 3.51 -2.72 -0.82
C LEU A 60 4.77 -3.56 -0.66
N ILE A 61 5.41 -3.87 -1.78
CA ILE A 61 6.70 -4.55 -1.88
C ILE A 61 7.68 -3.69 -2.67
N SER A 62 8.98 -3.92 -2.48
CA SER A 62 10.05 -3.21 -3.21
C SER A 62 10.81 -4.10 -4.20
N ASN A 63 10.53 -5.40 -4.22
CA ASN A 63 11.07 -6.36 -5.16
C ASN A 63 10.27 -7.66 -5.13
N LEU A 64 10.37 -8.46 -6.20
CA LEU A 64 9.58 -9.68 -6.35
C LEU A 64 9.94 -10.78 -5.34
N ARG A 65 11.14 -10.79 -4.75
CA ARG A 65 11.51 -11.80 -3.74
C ARG A 65 10.68 -11.68 -2.46
N MET A 66 10.09 -10.50 -2.20
CA MET A 66 9.16 -10.32 -1.08
C MET A 66 7.81 -11.03 -1.30
N LEU A 67 7.48 -11.44 -2.52
CA LEU A 67 6.30 -12.29 -2.75
C LEU A 67 6.46 -13.65 -2.08
N ASP A 68 7.68 -14.19 -2.09
CA ASP A 68 8.00 -15.48 -1.48
C ASP A 68 7.80 -15.43 0.05
N SER A 69 8.20 -14.33 0.71
CA SER A 69 7.98 -14.14 2.15
C SER A 69 6.52 -13.92 2.53
N LEU A 70 5.67 -13.57 1.55
CA LEU A 70 4.21 -13.51 1.70
C LEU A 70 3.53 -14.83 1.28
N GLY A 71 4.30 -15.86 0.93
CA GLY A 71 3.77 -17.17 0.50
C GLY A 71 3.05 -17.13 -0.85
N ILE A 72 3.36 -16.14 -1.69
CA ILE A 72 2.73 -15.93 -2.99
C ILE A 72 3.59 -16.56 -4.08
N ARG A 73 3.03 -17.55 -4.79
CA ARG A 73 3.62 -18.07 -6.03
C ARG A 73 3.17 -17.21 -7.21
N TYR A 74 4.08 -16.88 -8.12
CA TYR A 74 3.79 -15.90 -9.16
C TYR A 74 4.42 -16.27 -10.52
N ASN A 75 3.62 -16.24 -11.60
CA ASN A 75 4.12 -16.25 -13.00
C ASN A 75 4.65 -14.84 -13.37
N LYS A 76 5.76 -14.77 -14.11
CA LYS A 76 6.63 -13.58 -14.23
C LYS A 76 6.23 -12.55 -15.31
N VAL A 77 5.63 -12.98 -16.43
CA VAL A 77 5.66 -12.20 -17.68
C VAL A 77 4.92 -10.85 -17.61
N ILE A 78 3.67 -10.82 -17.13
CA ILE A 78 2.89 -9.56 -17.09
C ILE A 78 3.37 -8.60 -15.99
N LYS A 79 3.92 -9.15 -14.91
CA LYS A 79 4.27 -8.35 -13.72
C LYS A 79 5.44 -7.43 -14.00
N SER A 80 6.45 -7.90 -14.74
CA SER A 80 7.60 -7.06 -15.13
C SER A 80 7.26 -5.93 -16.10
N LYS A 81 6.12 -5.99 -16.81
CA LYS A 81 5.70 -4.94 -17.74
C LYS A 81 5.15 -3.69 -17.01
N TYR A 82 4.52 -3.90 -15.85
CA TYR A 82 3.77 -2.85 -15.14
C TYR A 82 4.27 -2.58 -13.71
N TRP A 83 5.17 -3.42 -13.20
CA TRP A 83 5.91 -3.17 -11.95
C TRP A 83 7.39 -2.91 -12.24
N PRO A 84 8.00 -1.93 -11.57
CA PRO A 84 7.39 -0.99 -10.60
C PRO A 84 6.42 0.01 -11.26
N GLY A 85 5.32 0.35 -10.59
CA GLY A 85 4.34 1.31 -11.11
C GLY A 85 2.94 1.29 -10.48
N PRO A 86 1.99 2.03 -11.07
CA PRO A 86 0.65 2.25 -10.51
C PRO A 86 -0.35 1.11 -10.80
N LEU A 87 0.12 -0.14 -10.82
CA LEU A 87 -0.71 -1.34 -10.88
C LEU A 87 -0.74 -2.06 -9.53
N THR A 88 -1.92 -2.48 -9.10
CA THR A 88 -2.14 -3.38 -7.98
C THR A 88 -2.72 -4.68 -8.50
N ILE A 89 -2.11 -5.80 -8.18
CA ILE A 89 -2.54 -7.12 -8.65
C ILE A 89 -3.00 -7.95 -7.45
N ILE A 90 -4.21 -8.47 -7.51
CA ILE A 90 -4.72 -9.45 -6.55
C ILE A 90 -4.12 -10.81 -6.87
N LEU A 91 -3.41 -11.38 -5.91
CA LEU A 91 -2.71 -12.65 -6.03
C LEU A 91 -3.17 -13.61 -4.93
N ALA A 92 -3.24 -14.91 -5.28
CA ALA A 92 -3.45 -15.96 -4.31
C ALA A 92 -2.28 -15.98 -3.30
N ALA A 93 -2.62 -15.95 -2.03
CA ALA A 93 -1.71 -15.89 -0.89
C ALA A 93 -2.20 -16.81 0.24
N PRO A 94 -2.40 -18.11 -0.01
CA PRO A 94 -3.03 -19.03 0.97
C PRO A 94 -2.21 -19.24 2.24
N LYS A 95 -0.92 -18.88 2.22
CA LYS A 95 0.00 -18.98 3.35
C LYS A 95 0.29 -17.63 4.00
N ALA A 96 -0.28 -16.54 3.48
CA ALA A 96 -0.12 -15.23 4.10
C ALA A 96 -0.90 -15.15 5.42
N PRO A 97 -0.44 -14.33 6.36
CA PRO A 97 -1.16 -14.11 7.60
C PRO A 97 -2.64 -13.74 7.41
N SER A 98 -3.52 -14.31 8.25
CA SER A 98 -4.96 -14.13 8.16
C SER A 98 -5.40 -12.67 8.36
N TRP A 99 -4.67 -11.89 9.17
CA TRP A 99 -4.94 -10.46 9.36
C TRP A 99 -4.67 -9.62 8.10
N LEU A 100 -3.86 -10.12 7.16
CA LEU A 100 -3.63 -9.49 5.85
C LEU A 100 -4.66 -9.94 4.82
N THR A 101 -4.92 -11.25 4.72
CA THR A 101 -5.85 -11.80 3.72
C THR A 101 -7.31 -11.58 4.08
N ARG A 102 -7.61 -11.32 5.36
CA ARG A 102 -8.97 -11.18 5.91
C ARG A 102 -9.88 -12.35 5.55
N GLY A 103 -9.31 -13.56 5.48
CA GLY A 103 -10.02 -14.80 5.16
C GLY A 103 -10.21 -15.07 3.65
N SER A 104 -9.84 -14.14 2.77
CA SER A 104 -9.97 -14.36 1.31
C SER A 104 -8.93 -15.32 0.74
N GLY A 105 -7.82 -15.55 1.46
CA GLY A 105 -6.66 -16.26 0.93
C GLY A 105 -5.95 -15.52 -0.21
N GLN A 106 -6.23 -14.23 -0.41
CA GLN A 106 -5.66 -13.39 -1.46
C GLN A 106 -5.07 -12.09 -0.87
N LEU A 107 -4.10 -11.50 -1.57
CA LEU A 107 -3.54 -10.19 -1.25
C LEU A 107 -3.51 -9.30 -2.49
N ALA A 108 -3.87 -8.03 -2.31
CA ALA A 108 -3.66 -6.99 -3.31
C ALA A 108 -2.21 -6.47 -3.19
N ILE A 109 -1.34 -6.86 -4.11
CA ILE A 109 0.08 -6.49 -4.08
C ILE A 109 0.36 -5.30 -4.99
N ARG A 110 1.29 -4.42 -4.61
CA ARG A 110 1.83 -3.37 -5.48
C ARG A 110 3.32 -3.19 -5.25
N TRP A 111 4.06 -3.05 -6.35
CA TRP A 111 5.43 -2.53 -6.34
C TRP A 111 5.40 -1.12 -6.92
N SER A 112 5.55 -0.10 -6.07
CA SER A 112 5.49 1.32 -6.45
C SER A 112 6.72 1.74 -7.24
N ALA A 113 6.58 2.66 -8.20
CA ALA A 113 7.72 3.31 -8.85
C ALA A 113 8.40 4.40 -7.99
N TYR A 114 7.91 4.66 -6.78
CA TYR A 114 8.46 5.68 -5.90
C TYR A 114 9.71 5.16 -5.16
N GLN A 115 10.88 5.66 -5.56
CA GLN A 115 12.17 5.09 -5.19
C GLN A 115 12.42 5.13 -3.67
N GLU A 116 12.17 6.27 -3.04
CA GLU A 116 12.42 6.46 -1.60
C GLU A 116 11.55 5.52 -0.75
N LEU A 117 10.32 5.24 -1.22
CA LEU A 117 9.44 4.27 -0.58
C LEU A 117 9.95 2.83 -0.77
N ASN A 118 10.50 2.49 -1.94
CA ASN A 118 11.12 1.19 -2.15
C ASN A 118 12.35 0.99 -1.25
N GLU A 119 13.17 2.03 -1.06
CA GLU A 119 14.31 2.01 -0.14
C GLU A 119 13.87 1.85 1.32
N LEU A 120 12.78 2.50 1.72
CA LEU A 120 12.16 2.30 3.03
C LEU A 120 11.69 0.85 3.20
N ILE A 121 10.91 0.32 2.25
CA ILE A 121 10.40 -1.06 2.28
C ILE A 121 11.54 -2.09 2.35
N ASN A 122 12.67 -1.85 1.68
CA ASN A 122 13.86 -2.69 1.81
C ASN A 122 14.41 -2.75 3.26
N LYS A 123 14.28 -1.66 4.03
CA LYS A 123 14.78 -1.56 5.42
C LYS A 123 13.81 -2.12 6.47
N VAL A 124 12.50 -2.07 6.21
CA VAL A 124 11.46 -2.43 7.20
C VAL A 124 10.63 -3.67 6.82
N GLY A 125 10.79 -4.18 5.60
CA GLY A 125 9.95 -5.23 5.04
C GLY A 125 8.67 -4.68 4.39
N PRO A 126 7.77 -5.57 3.92
CA PRO A 126 6.55 -5.16 3.24
C PRO A 126 5.67 -4.28 4.13
N LEU A 127 5.03 -3.31 3.52
CA LEU A 127 4.11 -2.39 4.20
C LEU A 127 2.67 -2.72 3.78
N VAL A 128 1.71 -2.57 4.66
CA VAL A 128 0.31 -2.36 4.23
C VAL A 128 0.11 -0.89 3.92
N SER A 129 -0.78 -0.60 2.97
CA SER A 129 -1.20 0.76 2.64
C SER A 129 -2.64 0.82 2.15
N THR A 130 -3.25 1.98 2.35
CA THR A 130 -4.58 2.34 1.88
C THR A 130 -4.65 3.86 1.74
N SER A 131 -5.55 4.36 0.90
CA SER A 131 -5.77 5.80 0.75
C SER A 131 -5.97 6.49 2.11
N ALA A 132 -5.35 7.65 2.27
CA ALA A 132 -5.34 8.41 3.52
C ALA A 132 -6.62 9.24 3.72
N ASN A 133 -7.71 8.58 4.10
CA ASN A 133 -9.01 9.18 4.37
C ASN A 133 -9.86 8.31 5.31
N PRO A 134 -10.80 8.90 6.08
CA PRO A 134 -11.90 8.15 6.67
C PRO A 134 -12.69 7.40 5.60
N GLU A 135 -13.29 6.25 5.92
CA GLU A 135 -14.09 5.46 4.98
C GLU A 135 -15.18 6.35 4.31
N GLY A 136 -15.28 6.27 2.97
CA GLY A 136 -16.18 7.11 2.18
C GLY A 136 -15.65 8.52 1.85
N GLY A 137 -14.61 9.02 2.52
CA GLY A 137 -14.03 10.33 2.28
C GLY A 137 -13.09 10.42 1.07
N GLN A 138 -12.68 11.65 0.73
CA GLN A 138 -11.65 11.91 -0.29
C GLN A 138 -10.26 11.66 0.30
N PRO A 139 -9.34 10.98 -0.43
CA PRO A 139 -7.94 10.86 -0.02
C PRO A 139 -7.31 12.22 0.26
N ALA A 140 -6.54 12.33 1.33
CA ALA A 140 -5.76 13.53 1.61
C ALA A 140 -4.66 13.72 0.56
N GLU A 141 -4.55 14.94 0.04
CA GLU A 141 -3.56 15.33 -0.97
C GLU A 141 -2.31 15.97 -0.35
N SER A 142 -2.32 16.28 0.95
CA SER A 142 -1.23 16.92 1.69
C SER A 142 -1.24 16.56 3.19
N VAL A 143 -0.16 16.90 3.90
CA VAL A 143 -0.08 16.70 5.37
C VAL A 143 -1.14 17.51 6.09
N GLU A 144 -1.41 18.76 5.68
CA GLU A 144 -2.42 19.61 6.33
C GLU A 144 -3.82 19.00 6.22
N GLN A 145 -4.16 18.40 5.07
CA GLN A 145 -5.43 17.72 4.91
C GLN A 145 -5.47 16.41 5.73
N ALA A 146 -4.37 15.66 5.77
CA ALA A 146 -4.28 14.45 6.57
C ALA A 146 -4.39 14.74 8.08
N GLN A 147 -3.82 15.84 8.55
CA GLN A 147 -3.94 16.29 9.94
C GLN A 147 -5.39 16.66 10.30
N LYS A 148 -6.18 17.21 9.36
CA LYS A 148 -7.62 17.42 9.59
C LYS A 148 -8.38 16.11 9.78
N TYR A 149 -7.94 15.02 9.17
CA TYR A 149 -8.58 13.72 9.29
C TYR A 149 -8.11 12.91 10.50
N PHE A 150 -6.81 12.93 10.77
CA PHE A 150 -6.21 12.00 11.72
C PHE A 150 -5.44 12.67 12.86
N GLY A 151 -5.15 13.97 12.78
CA GLY A 151 -4.53 14.75 13.85
C GLY A 151 -3.35 14.05 14.53
N GLU A 152 -3.43 13.87 15.83
CA GLU A 152 -2.41 13.18 16.64
C GLU A 152 -2.56 11.66 16.70
N LEU A 153 -3.55 11.08 15.99
CA LEU A 153 -3.77 9.63 15.97
C LEU A 153 -2.73 8.88 15.13
N LEU A 154 -2.07 9.57 14.19
CA LEU A 154 -0.92 9.04 13.46
C LEU A 154 0.37 9.32 14.21
N ASP A 155 1.31 8.38 14.09
CA ASP A 155 2.61 8.45 14.76
C ASP A 155 3.59 9.35 13.99
N PHE A 156 3.43 9.45 12.67
CA PHE A 156 4.19 10.38 11.84
C PHE A 156 3.50 10.75 10.51
N TYR A 157 3.97 11.85 9.91
CA TYR A 157 3.62 12.31 8.57
C TYR A 157 4.89 12.52 7.73
N ILE A 158 4.82 12.17 6.45
CA ILE A 158 5.86 12.49 5.47
C ILE A 158 5.35 13.60 4.55
N GLU A 159 6.01 14.74 4.60
CA GLU A 159 5.76 15.91 3.77
C GLU A 159 6.52 15.78 2.44
N ALA A 160 5.79 15.54 1.36
CA ALA A 160 6.32 15.48 -0.01
C ALA A 160 5.57 16.41 -0.97
N GLY A 161 4.96 17.48 -0.44
CA GLY A 161 4.13 18.41 -1.19
C GLY A 161 2.76 17.84 -1.54
N LYS A 162 2.05 18.55 -2.40
CA LYS A 162 0.71 18.16 -2.83
C LYS A 162 0.76 17.05 -3.88
N LEU A 163 0.10 15.92 -3.61
CA LEU A 163 -0.06 14.83 -4.58
C LEU A 163 -1.50 14.79 -5.10
N LYS A 164 -1.67 15.08 -6.38
CA LYS A 164 -2.96 15.02 -7.09
C LYS A 164 -2.89 14.04 -8.24
N ALA A 165 -3.15 12.77 -7.97
CA ALA A 165 -3.24 11.70 -8.96
C ALA A 165 -4.40 10.76 -8.64
N ARG A 166 -4.73 9.85 -9.56
CA ARG A 166 -5.69 8.78 -9.27
C ARG A 166 -5.00 7.66 -8.50
N PRO A 167 -5.73 6.88 -7.69
CA PRO A 167 -5.15 5.69 -7.06
C PRO A 167 -4.71 4.68 -8.11
N SER A 168 -3.94 3.66 -7.70
CA SER A 168 -3.51 2.58 -8.60
C SER A 168 -4.69 1.86 -9.26
N THR A 169 -4.46 1.36 -10.47
CA THR A 169 -5.39 0.42 -11.12
C THR A 169 -5.34 -0.90 -10.36
N ILE A 170 -6.50 -1.50 -10.06
CA ILE A 170 -6.59 -2.81 -9.40
C ILE A 170 -7.04 -3.83 -10.42
N ALA A 171 -6.31 -4.93 -10.52
CA ALA A 171 -6.63 -6.03 -11.42
C ALA A 171 -6.49 -7.39 -10.73
N GLU A 172 -7.26 -8.36 -11.20
CA GLU A 172 -7.01 -9.79 -10.97
C GLU A 172 -6.19 -10.34 -12.13
N LEU A 173 -5.30 -11.28 -11.83
CA LEU A 173 -4.55 -12.02 -12.85
C LEU A 173 -5.24 -13.37 -13.11
N LYS A 174 -5.67 -13.61 -14.35
CA LYS A 174 -6.27 -14.87 -14.80
C LYS A 174 -5.65 -15.28 -16.14
N ASN A 175 -5.07 -16.48 -16.23
CA ASN A 175 -4.45 -17.01 -17.45
C ASN A 175 -3.50 -16.03 -18.15
N ASP A 176 -2.64 -15.37 -17.38
CA ASP A 176 -1.76 -14.32 -17.89
C ASP A 176 -2.51 -13.23 -18.68
N LYS A 177 -3.67 -12.82 -18.15
CA LYS A 177 -4.41 -11.62 -18.56
C LYS A 177 -4.90 -10.87 -17.33
N LEU A 178 -5.01 -9.55 -17.45
CA LEU A 178 -5.47 -8.67 -16.39
C LEU A 178 -6.96 -8.40 -16.54
N LYS A 179 -7.75 -8.83 -15.55
CA LYS A 179 -9.14 -8.41 -15.39
C LYS A 179 -9.16 -7.17 -14.51
N ILE A 180 -9.47 -6.02 -15.08
CA ILE A 180 -9.53 -4.76 -14.32
C ILE A 180 -10.76 -4.78 -13.41
N LEU A 181 -10.52 -4.61 -12.11
CA LEU A 181 -11.57 -4.46 -11.09
C LEU A 181 -11.85 -2.99 -10.77
N ARG A 182 -10.81 -2.16 -10.84
CA ARG A 182 -10.92 -0.71 -10.68
C ARG A 182 -9.91 -0.01 -11.56
N GLN A 183 -10.39 0.83 -12.46
CA GLN A 183 -9.52 1.71 -13.23
C GLN A 183 -8.92 2.79 -12.32
N GLY A 184 -7.60 2.96 -12.41
CA GLY A 184 -6.83 3.97 -11.68
C GLY A 184 -5.93 4.76 -12.62
N GLU A 185 -4.75 5.16 -12.14
CA GLU A 185 -3.78 5.95 -12.90
C GLU A 185 -3.26 5.21 -14.15
N LEU A 186 -3.05 3.89 -14.06
CA LEU A 186 -2.56 3.09 -15.18
C LEU A 186 -3.70 2.64 -16.11
N LEU A 187 -3.66 3.07 -17.37
CA LEU A 187 -4.45 2.47 -18.44
C LEU A 187 -3.71 1.23 -18.97
N VAL A 188 -4.23 0.03 -18.68
CA VAL A 188 -3.66 -1.23 -19.17
C VAL A 188 -3.94 -1.35 -20.67
N LYS A 189 -2.99 -1.91 -21.44
CA LYS A 189 -3.18 -2.12 -22.88
C LYS A 189 -4.22 -3.22 -23.13
N LYS A 190 -5.06 -3.05 -24.16
CA LYS A 190 -6.12 -4.01 -24.53
C LYS A 190 -5.57 -5.42 -24.77
N GLU A 191 -4.37 -5.54 -25.32
CA GLU A 191 -3.68 -6.82 -25.56
C GLU A 191 -3.38 -7.61 -24.27
N ASP A 192 -3.26 -6.94 -23.13
CA ASP A 192 -2.96 -7.58 -21.83
C ASP A 192 -4.22 -7.84 -20.99
N MET A 193 -5.40 -7.41 -21.46
CA MET A 193 -6.67 -7.57 -20.76
C MET A 193 -7.34 -8.92 -21.04
N ALA A 194 -8.10 -9.40 -20.06
CA ALA A 194 -8.89 -10.64 -20.13
C ALA A 194 -10.26 -10.43 -20.80
#